data_AF-A0A1B8S7C7-F1
#
_entry.id   AF-A0A1B8S7C7-F1
#
_cell.length_a   1.000
_cell.length_b   1.000
_cell.length_c   1.000
_cell.angle_alpha   90.00
_cell.angle_beta   90.00
_cell.angle_gamma   90.00
#
_symmetry.space_group_name_H-M   'P 1'
#
loop_
_entity.id
_entity.type
_entity.pdbx_description
1 polymer ?
#
loop_
_entity_poly.entity_id
_entity_poly.type
_entity_poly.pdbx_seq_one_letter_code
_entity_poly.pdbx_strand_id
1 'polypeptide(L)'
;MDLRACFRPAGIGAALTTCILTVATGPALALSCLPWGPADAYLHAANSDSVYNVIAGELRFDESLLPKPHSGNLNDTPPLTRIPAQLSGKMLDGKYFSTRVSVPAVVEVECLGPWCGGLKSGADYVVFAEQRGQELVVRANTCGGFAFDDTSNVRRQVLDCHHGKACEPAMPR
;
A
#
# COMPACT_ATOMS: atom_id res chain seq x y z
N MET A 1 43.42 15.61 10.25
CA MET A 1 43.65 16.94 10.84
C MET A 1 43.32 16.90 12.32
N ASP A 2 44.18 17.56 13.09
CA ASP A 2 44.43 17.52 14.53
C ASP A 2 43.25 17.54 15.51
N LEU A 3 43.41 16.69 16.52
CA LEU A 3 42.86 16.84 17.87
C LEU A 3 43.58 17.97 18.60
N ARG A 4 42.85 19.00 19.02
CA ARG A 4 43.14 19.77 20.26
C ARG A 4 42.07 20.85 20.51
N ALA A 5 41.20 20.57 21.48
CA ALA A 5 40.60 21.57 22.36
C ALA A 5 40.61 20.93 23.76
N CYS A 6 41.71 21.01 24.50
CA CYS A 6 41.97 22.08 25.47
C CYS A 6 40.73 22.43 26.30
N PHE A 7 40.48 21.68 27.38
CA PHE A 7 39.84 22.23 28.57
C PHE A 7 40.29 21.47 29.82
N ARG A 8 41.17 22.11 30.61
CA ARG A 8 41.28 21.95 32.07
C ARG A 8 41.24 23.37 32.64
N PRO A 9 40.35 23.65 33.58
CA PRO A 9 40.76 23.79 34.99
C PRO A 9 39.79 23.01 35.92
N ALA A 10 40.25 22.30 36.96
CA ALA A 10 40.73 22.76 38.28
C ALA A 10 39.59 23.03 39.30
N GLY A 11 39.57 22.23 40.38
CA GLY A 11 39.24 22.71 41.74
C GLY A 11 37.84 22.43 42.31
N ILE A 12 37.79 21.46 43.24
CA ILE A 12 37.09 21.46 44.55
C ILE A 12 35.56 21.67 44.60
N GLY A 13 34.85 20.69 45.19
CA GLY A 13 33.64 20.94 45.97
C GLY A 13 32.40 20.16 45.50
N ALA A 14 31.89 19.31 46.37
CA ALA A 14 30.72 18.46 46.15
C ALA A 14 29.45 19.26 45.81
N ALA A 15 28.75 18.87 44.74
CA ALA A 15 27.34 19.18 44.53
C ALA A 15 26.69 18.06 43.71
N LEU A 16 25.80 17.32 44.36
CA LEU A 16 24.84 16.39 43.75
C LEU A 16 24.13 17.11 42.59
N THR A 17 24.45 16.75 41.35
CA THR A 17 23.74 17.27 40.18
C THR A 17 23.22 16.09 39.38
N THR A 18 21.95 15.76 39.65
CA THR A 18 21.14 14.79 38.91
C THR A 18 21.08 15.20 37.44
N CYS A 19 21.78 14.49 36.56
CA CYS A 19 21.60 14.60 35.11
C CYS A 19 20.22 14.03 34.74
N ILE A 20 19.24 14.91 34.56
CA ILE A 20 17.95 14.58 33.95
C ILE A 20 18.23 14.29 32.47
N LEU A 21 18.32 13.00 32.10
CA LEU A 21 18.32 12.54 30.72
C LEU A 21 16.90 12.69 30.15
N THR A 22 16.63 13.83 29.51
CA THR A 22 15.42 14.00 28.69
C THR A 22 15.57 13.18 27.41
N VAL A 23 15.03 11.97 27.38
CA VAL A 23 14.85 11.20 26.15
C VAL A 23 13.71 11.87 25.37
N ALA A 24 14.06 12.61 24.32
CA ALA A 24 13.08 13.14 23.37
C ALA A 24 12.58 11.98 22.51
N THR A 25 11.56 11.27 23.00
CA THR A 25 10.82 10.28 22.20
C THR A 25 9.95 11.05 21.21
N GLY A 26 10.41 11.17 19.96
CA GLY A 26 9.59 11.72 18.88
C GLY A 26 8.30 10.89 18.69
N PRO A 27 7.20 11.49 18.19
CA PRO A 27 5.96 10.76 18.00
C PRO A 27 6.14 9.70 16.92
N ALA A 28 6.17 8.43 17.35
CA ALA A 28 5.96 7.31 16.45
C ALA A 28 4.47 7.26 16.10
N LEU A 29 4.07 7.91 15.01
CA LEU A 29 2.75 7.68 14.44
C LEU A 29 2.72 6.23 13.94
N ALA A 30 2.15 5.32 14.72
CA ALA A 30 1.90 3.97 14.25
C ALA A 30 0.65 4.01 13.34
N LEU A 31 0.78 3.67 12.05
CA LEU A 31 -0.41 3.43 11.22
C LEU A 31 -1.17 2.24 11.80
N SER A 32 -2.31 2.50 12.42
CA SER A 32 -3.28 1.47 12.78
C SER A 32 -4.16 1.20 11.57
N CYS A 33 -3.73 0.30 10.68
CA CYS A 33 -4.56 -0.09 9.54
C CYS A 33 -5.75 -0.92 10.01
N LEU A 34 -6.92 -0.56 9.53
CA LEU A 34 -8.12 -1.35 9.71
C LEU A 34 -7.97 -2.65 8.90
N PRO A 35 -8.37 -3.83 9.43
CA PRO A 35 -8.42 -5.05 8.63
C PRO A 35 -9.23 -4.82 7.35
N TRP A 36 -8.60 -5.12 6.21
CA TRP A 36 -9.15 -4.91 4.87
C TRP A 36 -8.89 -6.15 4.02
N GLY A 37 -9.94 -6.78 3.50
CA GLY A 37 -9.85 -8.02 2.73
C GLY A 37 -10.45 -7.93 1.31
N PRO A 38 -10.36 -9.02 0.53
CA PRO A 38 -10.94 -9.11 -0.81
C PRO A 38 -12.45 -8.88 -0.84
N ALA A 39 -13.17 -9.36 0.19
CA ALA A 39 -14.61 -9.10 0.34
C ALA A 39 -14.91 -7.61 0.58
N ASP A 40 -14.09 -6.91 1.39
CA ASP A 40 -14.21 -5.47 1.59
C ASP A 40 -14.02 -4.70 0.28
N ALA A 41 -12.98 -5.04 -0.48
CA ALA A 41 -12.71 -4.44 -1.78
C ALA A 41 -13.85 -4.70 -2.78
N TYR A 42 -14.42 -5.91 -2.77
CA TYR A 42 -15.58 -6.24 -3.61
C TYR A 42 -16.80 -5.41 -3.25
N LEU A 43 -17.15 -5.34 -1.96
CA LEU A 43 -18.27 -4.54 -1.48
C LEU A 43 -18.04 -3.06 -1.75
N HIS A 44 -16.82 -2.56 -1.58
CA HIS A 44 -16.49 -1.19 -1.94
C HIS A 44 -16.72 -0.92 -3.43
N ALA A 45 -16.18 -1.78 -4.30
CA ALA A 45 -16.35 -1.66 -5.74
C ALA A 45 -17.83 -1.75 -6.17
N ALA A 46 -18.60 -2.66 -5.56
CA ALA A 46 -20.02 -2.86 -5.88
C ALA A 46 -20.93 -1.71 -5.40
N ASN A 47 -20.52 -0.96 -4.37
CA ASN A 47 -21.26 0.17 -3.82
C ASN A 47 -20.69 1.54 -4.27
N SER A 48 -19.72 1.55 -5.20
CA SER A 48 -19.10 2.76 -5.72
C SER A 48 -19.79 3.23 -7.01
N ASP A 49 -19.75 4.54 -7.28
CA ASP A 49 -20.16 5.10 -8.58
C ASP A 49 -19.11 4.83 -9.68
N SER A 50 -17.89 4.42 -9.31
CA SER A 50 -16.84 4.03 -10.25
C SER A 50 -17.06 2.61 -10.77
N VAL A 51 -16.70 2.39 -12.03
CA VAL A 51 -16.70 1.05 -12.62
C VAL A 51 -15.39 0.34 -12.27
N TYR A 52 -15.47 -0.90 -11.80
CA TYR A 52 -14.31 -1.73 -11.49
C TYR A 52 -14.28 -3.00 -12.33
N ASN A 53 -13.08 -3.33 -12.83
CA ASN A 53 -12.79 -4.59 -13.50
C ASN A 53 -11.96 -5.46 -12.55
N VAL A 54 -12.48 -6.63 -12.18
CA VAL A 54 -11.76 -7.55 -11.29
C VAL A 54 -10.96 -8.53 -12.14
N ILE A 55 -9.65 -8.54 -12.01
CA ILE A 55 -8.74 -9.31 -12.87
C ILE A 55 -7.80 -10.14 -11.99
N ALA A 56 -7.71 -11.43 -12.27
CA ALA A 56 -6.72 -12.33 -11.68
C ALA A 56 -5.58 -12.55 -12.68
N GLY A 57 -4.37 -12.15 -12.32
CA GLY A 57 -3.17 -12.38 -13.14
C GLY A 57 -1.99 -11.49 -12.75
N GLU A 58 -1.06 -11.34 -13.69
CA GLU A 58 0.24 -10.75 -13.45
C GLU A 58 0.24 -9.25 -13.78
N LEU A 59 0.85 -8.46 -12.89
CA LEU A 59 1.06 -7.02 -13.06
C LEU A 59 2.54 -6.73 -13.25
N ARG A 60 2.92 -6.21 -14.43
CA ARG A 60 4.31 -5.81 -14.72
C ARG A 60 4.45 -4.30 -14.81
N PHE A 61 5.41 -3.75 -14.11
CA PHE A 61 5.78 -2.34 -14.15
C PHE A 61 7.26 -2.16 -13.78
N ASP A 62 7.79 -0.95 -13.96
CA ASP A 62 9.14 -0.61 -13.54
C ASP A 62 9.18 -0.30 -12.04
N GLU A 63 9.72 -1.22 -11.24
CA GLU A 63 9.83 -1.06 -9.78
C GLU A 63 10.74 0.11 -9.37
N SER A 64 11.63 0.58 -10.26
CA SER A 64 12.49 1.72 -9.97
C SER A 64 11.71 3.04 -9.85
N LEU A 65 10.48 3.07 -10.38
CA LEU A 65 9.54 4.18 -10.30
C LEU A 65 8.70 4.16 -9.01
N LEU A 66 8.80 3.13 -8.18
CA LEU A 66 8.10 3.09 -6.89
C LEU A 66 8.57 4.25 -5.99
N PRO A 67 7.63 4.91 -5.29
CA PRO A 67 8.00 5.97 -4.36
C PRO A 67 8.86 5.41 -3.24
N LYS A 68 9.94 6.12 -2.91
CA LYS A 68 10.84 5.73 -1.83
C LYS A 68 10.40 6.43 -0.54
N PRO A 69 10.31 5.70 0.59
CA PRO A 69 10.18 6.30 1.92
C PRO A 69 11.33 7.28 2.16
N HIS A 70 11.05 8.57 2.31
CA HIS A 70 12.09 9.55 2.60
C HIS A 70 12.26 9.71 4.12
N SER A 71 13.50 9.61 4.61
CA SER A 71 13.83 9.63 6.04
C SER A 71 14.06 11.04 6.62
N GLY A 72 14.06 12.08 5.78
CA GLY A 72 14.33 13.47 6.17
C GLY A 72 13.07 14.35 6.18
N ASN A 73 12.66 14.85 5.01
CA ASN A 73 11.45 15.64 4.84
C ASN A 73 10.26 14.76 4.43
N LEU A 74 9.20 14.76 5.25
CA LEU A 74 7.96 14.05 4.95
C LEU A 74 7.21 14.59 3.70
N ASN A 75 7.56 15.80 3.23
CA ASN A 75 6.89 16.45 2.10
C ASN A 75 7.54 16.17 0.74
N ASP A 76 8.70 15.51 0.70
CA ASP A 76 9.47 15.33 -0.54
C ASP A 76 8.99 14.12 -1.37
N THR A 77 8.26 13.18 -0.76
CA THR A 77 7.63 12.07 -1.49
C THR A 77 6.24 12.48 -1.97
N PRO A 78 5.91 12.38 -3.27
CA PRO A 78 4.57 12.67 -3.76
C PRO A 78 3.54 11.80 -3.03
N PRO A 79 2.39 12.36 -2.62
CA PRO A 79 1.34 11.58 -1.94
C PRO A 79 0.76 10.49 -2.85
N LEU A 80 0.86 10.67 -4.17
CA LEU A 80 0.42 9.71 -5.17
C LEU A 80 1.43 9.64 -6.31
N THR A 81 1.92 8.44 -6.61
CA THR A 81 2.80 8.16 -7.75
C THR A 81 2.08 7.28 -8.76
N ARG A 82 2.08 7.69 -10.03
CA ARG A 82 1.45 6.95 -11.14
C ARG A 82 2.52 6.27 -11.97
N ILE A 83 2.42 4.96 -12.11
CA ILE A 83 3.41 4.11 -12.77
C ILE A 83 2.73 3.35 -13.91
N PRO A 84 3.15 3.53 -15.17
CA PRO A 84 2.66 2.72 -16.27
C PRO A 84 2.93 1.23 -16.04
N ALA A 85 1.93 0.40 -16.30
CA ALA A 85 1.97 -1.04 -16.08
C ALA A 85 1.31 -1.80 -17.23
N GLN A 86 1.64 -3.09 -17.30
CA GLN A 86 0.97 -4.06 -18.15
C GLN A 86 0.27 -5.07 -17.25
N LEU A 87 -1.06 -5.15 -17.38
CA LEU A 87 -1.88 -6.12 -16.67
C LEU A 87 -2.30 -7.23 -17.63
N SER A 88 -2.05 -8.48 -17.25
CA SER A 88 -2.41 -9.64 -18.06
C SER A 88 -2.99 -10.77 -17.19
N GLY A 89 -3.97 -11.50 -17.70
CA GLY A 89 -4.62 -12.54 -16.91
C GLY A 89 -6.02 -12.87 -17.37
N LYS A 90 -6.90 -13.14 -16.40
CA LYS A 90 -8.32 -13.42 -16.61
C LYS A 90 -9.17 -12.44 -15.83
N MET A 91 -10.04 -11.73 -16.53
CA MET A 91 -11.07 -10.88 -15.95
C MET A 91 -12.25 -11.72 -15.44
N LEU A 92 -12.83 -11.29 -14.34
CA LEU A 92 -14.08 -11.80 -13.81
C LEU A 92 -15.20 -11.41 -14.76
N ASP A 93 -15.78 -12.41 -15.39
CA ASP A 93 -16.86 -12.24 -16.37
C ASP A 93 -17.88 -13.36 -16.19
N GLY A 94 -19.16 -13.00 -16.20
CA GLY A 94 -20.27 -13.88 -15.91
C GLY A 94 -20.26 -14.45 -14.50
N LYS A 95 -19.63 -15.62 -14.29
CA LYS A 95 -19.55 -16.30 -12.99
C LYS A 95 -18.11 -16.58 -12.56
N TYR A 96 -17.12 -16.45 -13.43
CA TYR A 96 -15.75 -16.89 -13.15
C TYR A 96 -14.73 -16.00 -13.83
N PHE A 97 -13.48 -16.07 -13.37
CA PHE A 97 -12.33 -15.51 -14.09
C PHE A 97 -12.11 -16.30 -15.38
N SER A 98 -12.65 -15.80 -16.49
CA SER A 98 -12.77 -16.56 -17.75
C SER A 98 -12.27 -15.79 -18.96
N THR A 99 -12.58 -14.50 -19.05
CA THR A 99 -12.20 -13.63 -20.17
C THR A 99 -10.72 -13.27 -20.09
N ARG A 100 -9.92 -13.69 -21.08
CA ARG A 100 -8.48 -13.36 -21.14
C ARG A 100 -8.29 -11.88 -21.47
N VAL A 101 -7.39 -11.23 -20.74
CA VAL A 101 -7.04 -9.82 -20.93
C VAL A 101 -5.53 -9.64 -20.94
N SER A 102 -5.07 -8.67 -21.72
CA SER A 102 -3.70 -8.16 -21.72
C SER A 102 -3.76 -6.70 -22.14
N VAL A 103 -3.82 -5.80 -21.16
CA VAL A 103 -4.19 -4.40 -21.36
C VAL A 103 -3.24 -3.47 -20.59
N PRO A 104 -2.93 -2.29 -21.15
CA PRO A 104 -2.19 -1.28 -20.40
C PRO A 104 -3.00 -0.87 -19.16
N ALA A 105 -2.30 -0.66 -18.06
CA ALA A 105 -2.85 -0.21 -16.80
C ALA A 105 -1.93 0.85 -16.18
N VAL A 106 -2.41 1.50 -15.13
CA VAL A 106 -1.62 2.40 -14.30
C VAL A 106 -1.69 1.94 -12.86
N VAL A 107 -0.53 1.79 -12.24
CA VAL A 107 -0.42 1.56 -10.80
C VAL A 107 -0.35 2.91 -10.12
N GLU A 108 -1.30 3.15 -9.23
CA GLU A 108 -1.34 4.32 -8.36
C GLU A 108 -0.86 3.92 -6.98
N VAL A 109 0.36 4.33 -6.63
CA VAL A 109 0.94 4.09 -5.31
C VAL A 109 0.74 5.31 -4.42
N GLU A 110 0.00 5.12 -3.34
CA GLU A 110 -0.25 6.16 -2.34
C GLU A 110 0.77 6.07 -1.21
N CYS A 111 1.23 7.24 -0.76
CA CYS A 111 2.07 7.38 0.42
C CYS A 111 1.36 8.23 1.48
N LEU A 112 1.33 7.72 2.70
CA LEU A 112 0.92 8.45 3.89
C LEU A 112 2.18 8.77 4.70
N GLY A 113 2.72 9.98 4.54
CA GLY A 113 3.99 10.38 5.17
C GLY A 113 5.14 9.44 4.77
N PRO A 114 5.89 8.85 5.72
CA PRO A 114 6.99 7.94 5.41
C PRO A 114 6.55 6.54 4.97
N TRP A 115 5.26 6.21 5.02
CA TRP A 115 4.76 4.90 4.60
C TRP A 115 4.21 5.00 3.19
N CYS A 116 4.66 4.13 2.29
CA CYS A 116 4.13 4.00 0.96
C CYS A 116 3.51 2.62 0.77
N GLY A 117 2.42 2.56 0.00
CA GLY A 117 1.93 1.31 -0.55
C GLY A 117 2.98 0.66 -1.44
N GLY A 118 2.76 -0.61 -1.78
CA GLY A 118 3.67 -1.32 -2.66
C GLY A 118 2.98 -2.48 -3.36
N LEU A 119 3.46 -2.76 -4.55
CA LEU A 119 3.21 -4.00 -5.28
C LEU A 119 4.55 -4.54 -5.76
N LYS A 120 4.58 -5.82 -6.10
CA LYS A 120 5.74 -6.46 -6.71
C LYS A 120 5.47 -6.68 -8.19
N SER A 121 6.38 -6.22 -9.03
CA SER A 121 6.29 -6.43 -10.47
C SER A 121 6.49 -7.91 -10.81
N GLY A 122 5.67 -8.43 -11.73
CA GLY A 122 5.71 -9.83 -12.14
C GLY A 122 5.11 -10.81 -11.13
N ALA A 123 4.44 -10.34 -10.08
CA ALA A 123 3.68 -11.19 -9.18
C ALA A 123 2.22 -11.34 -9.63
N ASP A 124 1.60 -12.47 -9.26
CA ASP A 124 0.20 -12.77 -9.52
C ASP A 124 -0.70 -12.17 -8.44
N TYR A 125 -1.69 -11.39 -8.88
CA TYR A 125 -2.65 -10.70 -8.04
C TYR A 125 -4.08 -10.94 -8.50
N VAL A 126 -5.02 -10.87 -7.56
CA VAL A 126 -6.40 -10.48 -7.84
C VAL A 126 -6.50 -8.97 -7.61
N VAL A 127 -6.67 -8.22 -8.70
CA VAL A 127 -6.77 -6.76 -8.68
C VAL A 127 -8.19 -6.30 -8.99
N PHE A 128 -8.61 -5.23 -8.32
CA PHE A 128 -9.81 -4.47 -8.65
C PHE A 128 -9.34 -3.18 -9.34
N ALA A 129 -9.30 -3.23 -10.66
CA ALA A 129 -8.85 -2.11 -11.48
C ALA A 129 -10.02 -1.15 -11.73
N GLU A 130 -9.90 0.08 -11.23
CA GLU A 130 -10.88 1.15 -11.46
C GLU A 130 -10.80 1.63 -12.91
N GLN A 131 -11.92 1.66 -13.62
CA GLN A 131 -12.01 2.19 -14.98
C GLN A 131 -12.13 3.72 -14.92
N ARG A 132 -11.12 4.44 -15.39
CA ARG A 132 -11.14 5.90 -15.52
C ARG A 132 -10.96 6.30 -16.98
N GLY A 133 -12.08 6.57 -17.66
CA GLY A 133 -12.06 6.79 -19.10
C GLY A 133 -11.60 5.52 -19.83
N GLN A 134 -10.45 5.58 -20.52
CA GLN A 134 -9.85 4.42 -21.19
C GLN A 134 -8.79 3.71 -20.33
N GLU A 135 -8.44 4.26 -19.17
CA GLU A 135 -7.36 3.74 -18.33
C GLU A 135 -7.91 2.79 -17.24
N LEU A 136 -7.18 1.70 -17.00
CA LEU A 136 -7.38 0.83 -15.86
C LEU A 136 -6.40 1.18 -14.76
N VAL A 137 -6.92 1.58 -13.60
CA VAL A 137 -6.12 2.07 -12.48
C VAL A 137 -6.14 1.06 -11.34
N VAL A 138 -4.97 0.56 -10.97
CA VAL A 138 -4.77 -0.34 -9.83
C VAL A 138 -4.16 0.46 -8.68
N ARG A 139 -4.92 0.65 -7.61
CA ARG A 139 -4.45 1.42 -6.44
C ARG A 139 -3.77 0.52 -5.41
N ALA A 140 -2.60 0.94 -4.95
CA ALA A 140 -1.86 0.36 -3.86
C ALA A 140 -1.63 1.42 -2.78
N ASN A 141 -2.18 1.19 -1.59
CA ASN A 141 -2.03 2.07 -0.44
C ASN A 141 -1.26 1.35 0.68
N THR A 142 -0.98 2.06 1.77
CA THR A 142 -0.22 1.55 2.92
C THR A 142 -0.99 0.59 3.81
N CYS A 143 -2.33 0.56 3.73
CA CYS A 143 -3.19 -0.17 4.65
C CYS A 143 -3.92 -1.37 4.05
N GLY A 144 -3.59 -1.75 2.82
CA GLY A 144 -4.36 -2.73 2.07
C GLY A 144 -5.14 -2.03 0.97
N GLY A 145 -4.82 -2.39 -0.27
CA GLY A 145 -5.34 -1.73 -1.44
C GLY A 145 -6.40 -2.54 -2.17
N PHE A 146 -6.41 -2.37 -3.47
CA PHE A 146 -7.27 -3.09 -4.40
C PHE A 146 -6.52 -4.19 -5.15
N ALA A 147 -5.42 -4.68 -4.57
CA ALA A 147 -4.58 -5.73 -5.13
C ALA A 147 -4.19 -6.69 -4.01
N PHE A 148 -4.49 -7.97 -4.22
CA PHE A 148 -4.28 -9.05 -3.25
C PHE A 148 -3.54 -10.19 -3.93
N ASP A 149 -2.61 -10.85 -3.25
CA ASP A 149 -1.92 -12.01 -3.81
C ASP A 149 -2.92 -13.05 -4.33
N ASP A 150 -2.68 -13.60 -5.54
CA ASP A 150 -3.61 -14.57 -6.15
C ASP A 150 -3.55 -15.93 -5.45
N THR A 151 -4.30 -16.04 -4.35
CA THR A 151 -4.47 -17.29 -3.60
C THR A 151 -5.87 -17.87 -3.84
N SER A 152 -6.00 -19.18 -3.68
CA SER A 152 -7.30 -19.86 -3.78
C SER A 152 -8.34 -19.30 -2.80
N ASN A 153 -7.91 -18.81 -1.63
CA ASN A 153 -8.77 -18.16 -0.65
C ASN A 153 -9.27 -16.79 -1.12
N VAL A 154 -8.38 -15.94 -1.63
CA VAL A 154 -8.73 -14.62 -2.18
C VAL A 154 -9.73 -14.78 -3.33
N ARG A 155 -9.43 -15.65 -4.30
CA ARG A 155 -10.34 -15.92 -5.43
C ARG A 155 -11.70 -16.40 -4.95
N ARG A 156 -11.73 -17.30 -3.96
CA ARG A 156 -12.98 -17.84 -3.41
C ARG A 156 -13.84 -16.74 -2.80
N GLN A 157 -13.26 -15.88 -1.96
CA GLN A 157 -13.99 -14.75 -1.35
C GLN A 157 -14.60 -13.83 -2.42
N VAL A 158 -13.82 -13.46 -3.44
CA VAL A 158 -14.31 -12.63 -4.54
C VAL A 158 -15.45 -13.32 -5.30
N LEU A 159 -15.32 -14.61 -5.59
CA LEU A 159 -16.36 -15.37 -6.30
C LEU A 159 -17.62 -15.58 -5.44
N ASP A 160 -17.48 -15.82 -4.13
CA ASP A 160 -18.61 -15.95 -3.23
C ASP A 160 -19.39 -14.64 -3.13
N CYS A 161 -18.70 -13.50 -3.04
CA CYS A 161 -19.32 -12.18 -3.15
C CYS A 161 -20.05 -11.99 -4.49
N HIS A 162 -19.38 -12.31 -5.59
CA HIS A 162 -19.94 -12.17 -6.93
C HIS A 162 -21.14 -13.06 -7.21
N HIS A 163 -21.22 -14.23 -6.55
CA HIS A 163 -22.34 -15.15 -6.65
C HIS A 163 -23.48 -14.82 -5.67
N GLY A 164 -23.36 -13.75 -4.88
CA GLY A 164 -24.35 -13.37 -3.88
C GLY A 164 -24.44 -14.34 -2.70
N LYS A 165 -23.33 -15.02 -2.37
CA LYS A 165 -23.21 -15.90 -1.19
C LYS A 165 -22.69 -15.10 0.01
N ALA A 166 -21.98 -15.76 0.92
CA ALA A 166 -21.32 -15.13 2.06
C ALA A 166 -20.21 -14.18 1.58
N CYS A 167 -20.52 -12.88 1.57
CA CYS A 167 -19.55 -11.81 1.32
C CYS A 167 -19.22 -11.14 2.66
N GLU A 168 -18.44 -11.83 3.49
CA GLU A 168 -18.11 -11.39 4.84
C GLU A 168 -16.88 -10.47 4.83
N PRO A 169 -17.03 -9.19 5.25
CA PRO A 169 -15.90 -8.28 5.36
C PRO A 169 -14.93 -8.70 6.47
N ALA A 170 -13.67 -8.28 6.38
CA ALA A 170 -12.62 -8.66 7.32
C ALA A 170 -12.88 -8.17 8.76
N MET A 171 -13.68 -7.11 8.91
CA MET A 171 -14.27 -6.73 10.19
C MET A 171 -15.80 -6.73 10.13
N PRO A 172 -16.47 -7.16 11.21
CA PRO A 172 -17.90 -6.93 11.39
C PRO A 172 -18.18 -5.42 11.35
N ARG A 173 -19.19 -5.01 10.57
CA ARG A 173 -19.67 -3.62 10.51
C ARG A 173 -20.85 -3.41 11.44
#